data_AF-A0A2T2U0A5-F1
#
_entry.id   AF-A0A2T2U0A5-F1
#
_cell.length_a   1.000
_cell.length_b   1.000
_cell.length_c   1.000
_cell.angle_alpha   90.00
_cell.angle_beta   90.00
_cell.angle_gamma   90.00
#
_symmetry.space_group_name_H-M   'P 1'
#
loop_
_entity.id
_entity.type
_entity.pdbx_description
1 polymer ?
#
loop_
_entity_poly.entity_id
_entity_poly.type
_entity_poly.pdbx_seq_one_letter_code
_entity_poly.pdbx_strand_id
1 'polypeptide(L)'
;MTTNPEAATEHESFDSDALQDELTEQGRKVWLAGLGALATVEGESTKVFNRLVDRGQEFEEECRSELEEATEKVREQSDEALAQLEEASEETQSVLSESVNSALEQVGVPTREEVENLEDRVDRLSRQVEELAESLSEDESSSTDADQE
;
A
#
# COMPACT_ATOMS: atom_id res chain seq x y z
N MET A 1 46.88 28.20 12.05
CA MET A 1 46.28 29.16 11.10
C MET A 1 46.68 28.67 9.72
N THR A 2 45.83 28.06 8.91
CA THR A 2 44.50 28.47 8.42
C THR A 2 43.82 27.20 7.85
N THR A 3 42.81 26.60 8.50
CA THR A 3 41.36 26.64 8.19
C THR A 3 40.91 26.31 6.75
N ASN A 4 40.46 25.05 6.55
CA ASN A 4 39.25 24.50 5.84
C ASN A 4 38.94 24.88 4.36
N PRO A 5 38.04 24.19 3.59
CA PRO A 5 37.12 23.08 3.94
C PRO A 5 36.86 21.97 2.85
N GLU A 6 36.10 20.94 3.22
CA GLU A 6 35.04 20.25 2.42
C GLU A 6 35.39 19.38 1.18
N ALA A 7 35.14 18.06 1.31
CA ALA A 7 34.62 17.17 0.26
C ALA A 7 34.06 15.93 0.98
N ALA A 8 32.79 15.97 1.40
CA ALA A 8 31.67 15.41 0.65
C ALA A 8 31.86 13.92 0.33
N THR A 9 31.19 13.11 1.14
CA THR A 9 30.86 11.70 0.93
C THR A 9 30.23 11.49 -0.44
N GLU A 10 30.96 10.87 -1.37
CA GLU A 10 30.41 10.38 -2.63
C GLU A 10 29.97 8.92 -2.40
N HIS A 11 28.66 8.72 -2.43
CA HIS A 11 28.02 7.41 -2.33
C HIS A 11 28.22 6.71 -3.68
N GLU A 12 29.11 5.72 -3.75
CA GLU A 12 29.31 4.92 -4.96
C GLU A 12 28.07 4.08 -5.26
N SER A 13 27.17 4.60 -6.11
CA SER A 13 26.17 3.82 -6.82
C SER A 13 26.87 2.98 -7.88
N PHE A 14 27.42 1.84 -7.48
CA PHE A 14 27.99 0.85 -8.39
C PHE A 14 26.91 0.34 -9.37
N ASP A 15 27.08 0.70 -10.65
CA ASP A 15 26.78 -0.05 -11.89
C ASP A 15 25.51 -0.94 -11.98
N SER A 16 24.46 -0.63 -11.22
CA SER A 16 23.22 -1.42 -11.25
C SER A 16 22.54 -1.39 -12.63
N ASP A 17 22.58 -0.23 -13.30
CA ASP A 17 22.06 -0.07 -14.66
C ASP A 17 22.82 -0.90 -15.69
N ALA A 18 24.15 -0.97 -15.61
CA ALA A 18 24.97 -1.75 -16.53
C ALA A 18 24.77 -3.26 -16.35
N LEU A 19 24.55 -3.72 -15.12
CA LEU A 19 24.22 -5.13 -14.84
C LEU A 19 22.83 -5.51 -15.35
N GLN A 20 21.87 -4.59 -15.29
CA GLN A 20 20.53 -4.79 -15.85
C GLN A 20 20.54 -4.82 -17.38
N ASP A 21 21.31 -3.94 -18.01
CA ASP A 21 21.49 -3.93 -19.47
C ASP A 21 22.18 -5.20 -19.97
N GLU A 22 23.24 -5.67 -19.29
CA GLU A 22 23.93 -6.92 -19.63
C GLU A 22 23.00 -8.14 -19.49
N LEU A 23 22.15 -8.18 -18.44
CA LEU A 23 21.20 -9.26 -18.21
C LEU A 23 20.08 -9.30 -19.26
N THR A 24 19.54 -8.14 -19.64
CA THR A 24 18.51 -8.04 -20.68
C THR A 24 19.05 -8.40 -22.06
N GLU A 25 20.28 -7.99 -22.38
CA GLU A 25 21.02 -8.34 -23.60
C GLU A 25 21.26 -9.86 -23.69
N GLN A 26 21.68 -10.50 -22.60
CA GLN A 26 21.87 -11.95 -22.54
C GLN A 26 20.55 -12.72 -22.64
N GLY A 27 19.49 -12.27 -21.95
CA GLY A 27 18.16 -12.84 -22.06
C GLY A 27 17.62 -12.79 -23.50
N ARG A 28 17.82 -11.66 -24.18
CA ARG A 28 17.45 -11.49 -25.59
C ARG A 28 18.19 -12.47 -26.51
N LYS A 29 19.48 -12.72 -26.27
CA LYS A 29 20.28 -13.69 -27.06
C LYS A 29 19.79 -15.12 -26.87
N VAL A 30 19.48 -15.53 -25.64
CA VAL A 30 18.90 -16.85 -25.35
C VAL A 30 17.55 -17.01 -26.04
N TRP A 31 16.72 -15.97 -25.98
CA TRP A 31 15.42 -15.97 -26.64
C TRP A 31 15.54 -16.09 -28.18
N LEU A 32 16.43 -15.31 -28.79
CA LEU A 32 16.68 -15.37 -30.23
C LEU A 32 17.31 -16.71 -30.67
N ALA A 33 18.13 -17.33 -29.83
CA ALA A 33 18.65 -18.68 -30.07
C ALA A 33 17.54 -19.74 -30.01
N GLY A 34 16.59 -19.60 -29.07
CA GLY A 34 15.40 -20.45 -29.00
C GLY A 34 14.51 -20.33 -30.24
N LEU A 35 14.26 -19.10 -30.71
CA LEU A 35 13.51 -18.84 -31.94
C LEU A 35 14.26 -19.27 -33.20
N GLY A 36 15.58 -19.11 -33.22
CA GLY A 36 16.44 -19.55 -34.33
C GLY A 36 16.47 -21.08 -34.46
N ALA A 37 16.58 -21.81 -33.36
CA ALA A 37 16.50 -23.28 -33.34
C ALA A 37 15.13 -23.79 -33.84
N LEU A 38 14.04 -23.09 -33.49
CA LEU A 38 12.71 -23.37 -34.03
C LEU A 38 12.61 -23.10 -35.54
N ALA A 39 13.32 -22.07 -36.04
CA ALA A 39 13.30 -21.68 -37.45
C ALA A 39 14.27 -22.47 -38.36
N THR A 40 15.27 -23.18 -37.81
CA THR A 40 16.38 -23.78 -38.59
C THR A 40 16.20 -25.25 -38.99
N VAL A 41 15.08 -25.90 -38.68
CA VAL A 41 14.87 -27.32 -39.03
C VAL A 41 14.08 -27.43 -40.34
N GLU A 42 14.80 -27.44 -41.46
CA GLU A 42 14.24 -27.80 -42.76
C GLU A 42 14.08 -29.34 -42.82
N GLY A 43 12.84 -29.84 -42.73
CA GLY A 43 12.47 -31.22 -43.10
C GLY A 43 11.81 -32.12 -42.04
N GLU A 44 12.06 -31.93 -40.74
CA GLU A 44 11.49 -32.78 -39.66
C GLU A 44 10.75 -31.99 -38.56
N SER A 45 10.45 -30.71 -38.82
CA SER A 45 9.94 -29.75 -37.82
C SER A 45 8.65 -30.20 -37.14
N THR A 46 7.72 -30.84 -37.85
CA THR A 46 6.44 -31.32 -37.26
C THR A 46 6.64 -32.50 -36.32
N LYS A 47 7.59 -33.39 -36.59
CA LYS A 47 7.82 -34.59 -35.76
C LYS A 47 8.53 -34.24 -34.46
N VAL A 48 9.48 -33.33 -34.52
CA VAL A 48 10.18 -32.79 -33.35
C VAL A 48 9.24 -31.90 -32.53
N PHE A 49 8.42 -31.07 -33.19
CA PHE A 49 7.36 -30.30 -32.52
C PHE A 49 6.35 -31.20 -31.82
N ASN A 50 5.78 -32.21 -32.50
CA ASN A 50 4.84 -33.15 -31.88
C ASN A 50 5.50 -33.88 -30.70
N ARG A 51 6.76 -34.31 -30.83
CA ARG A 51 7.48 -34.94 -29.72
C ARG A 51 7.69 -34.00 -28.53
N LEU A 52 7.93 -32.72 -28.78
CA LEU A 52 8.04 -31.69 -27.74
C LEU A 52 6.68 -31.36 -27.12
N VAL A 53 5.61 -31.35 -27.91
CA VAL A 53 4.22 -31.17 -27.44
C VAL A 53 3.79 -32.35 -26.59
N ASP A 54 4.01 -33.59 -27.04
CA ASP A 54 3.72 -34.81 -26.28
C ASP A 54 4.51 -34.82 -24.96
N ARG A 55 5.80 -34.46 -25.00
CA ARG A 55 6.64 -34.31 -23.80
C ARG A 55 6.10 -33.20 -22.87
N GLY A 56 5.60 -32.11 -23.43
CA GLY A 56 5.00 -31.00 -22.69
C GLY A 56 3.67 -31.36 -22.04
N GLN A 57 2.84 -32.16 -22.71
CA GLN A 57 1.58 -32.69 -22.17
C GLN A 57 1.83 -33.68 -21.03
N GLU A 58 2.79 -34.58 -21.21
CA GLU A 58 3.19 -35.55 -20.18
C GLU A 58 3.78 -34.84 -18.94
N PHE A 59 4.59 -33.79 -19.16
CA PHE A 59 5.11 -32.93 -18.10
C PHE A 59 4.03 -32.07 -17.44
N GLU A 60 3.04 -31.59 -18.19
CA GLU A 60 1.90 -30.84 -17.65
C GLU A 60 1.02 -31.73 -16.76
N GLU A 61 0.78 -32.98 -17.14
CA GLU A 61 0.03 -33.94 -16.32
C GLU A 61 0.77 -34.28 -15.03
N GLU A 62 2.07 -34.56 -15.11
CA GLU A 62 2.94 -34.82 -13.95
C GLU A 62 2.99 -33.59 -13.03
N CYS A 63 3.25 -32.42 -13.61
CA CYS A 63 3.32 -31.16 -12.88
C CYS A 63 1.97 -30.76 -12.28
N ARG A 64 0.83 -31.03 -12.94
CA ARG A 64 -0.51 -30.74 -12.42
C ARG A 64 -0.84 -31.61 -11.21
N SER A 65 -0.47 -32.90 -11.23
CA SER A 65 -0.65 -33.79 -10.07
C SER A 65 0.20 -33.35 -8.88
N GLU A 66 1.46 -32.97 -9.12
CA GLU A 66 2.35 -32.45 -8.08
C GLU A 66 1.90 -31.07 -7.58
N LEU A 67 1.35 -30.23 -8.47
CA LEU A 67 0.77 -28.94 -8.11
C LEU A 67 -0.51 -29.10 -7.30
N GLU A 68 -1.37 -30.09 -7.58
CA GLU A 68 -2.58 -30.31 -6.78
C GLU A 68 -2.23 -30.69 -5.33
N GLU A 69 -1.28 -31.63 -5.13
CA GLU A 69 -0.78 -31.97 -3.79
C GLU A 69 -0.04 -30.81 -3.11
N ALA A 70 0.76 -30.05 -3.86
CA ALA A 70 1.42 -28.86 -3.34
C ALA A 70 0.42 -27.74 -3.03
N THR A 71 -0.64 -27.57 -3.81
CA THR A 71 -1.67 -26.55 -3.63
C THR A 71 -2.55 -26.85 -2.43
N GLU A 72 -2.81 -28.12 -2.11
CA GLU A 72 -3.54 -28.50 -0.89
C GLU A 72 -2.70 -28.22 0.37
N LYS A 73 -1.41 -28.57 0.36
CA LYS A 73 -0.47 -28.18 1.44
C LYS A 73 -0.24 -26.68 1.54
N VAL A 74 -0.15 -25.99 0.40
CA VAL A 74 -0.02 -24.54 0.34
C VAL A 74 -1.32 -23.87 0.78
N ARG A 75 -2.50 -24.44 0.53
CA ARG A 75 -3.76 -23.92 1.09
C ARG A 75 -3.76 -23.96 2.61
N GLU A 76 -3.39 -25.10 3.20
CA GLU A 76 -3.31 -25.24 4.66
C GLU A 76 -2.27 -24.30 5.29
N GLN A 77 -1.11 -24.13 4.64
CA GLN A 77 -0.10 -23.14 5.07
C GLN A 77 -0.48 -21.69 4.74
N SER A 78 -1.28 -21.48 3.70
CA SER A 78 -1.76 -20.16 3.28
C SER A 78 -2.87 -19.68 4.19
N ASP A 79 -3.71 -20.53 4.75
CA ASP A 79 -4.72 -20.09 5.73
C ASP A 79 -4.04 -19.60 7.02
N GLU A 80 -2.97 -20.27 7.47
CA GLU A 80 -2.18 -19.84 8.63
C GLU A 80 -1.31 -18.60 8.33
N ALA A 81 -0.79 -18.48 7.11
CA ALA A 81 -0.06 -17.28 6.67
C ALA A 81 -1.00 -16.10 6.39
N LEU A 82 -2.21 -16.33 5.87
CA LEU A 82 -3.23 -15.29 5.65
C LEU A 82 -3.73 -14.73 6.98
N ALA A 83 -3.92 -15.57 8.01
CA ALA A 83 -4.27 -15.09 9.35
C ALA A 83 -3.16 -14.20 9.95
N GLN A 84 -1.88 -14.60 9.81
CA GLN A 84 -0.74 -13.78 10.25
C GLN A 84 -0.57 -12.51 9.40
N LEU A 85 -0.90 -12.56 8.11
CA LEU A 85 -0.90 -11.40 7.22
C LEU A 85 -2.06 -10.45 7.51
N GLU A 86 -3.23 -10.93 7.90
CA GLU A 86 -4.34 -10.10 8.36
C GLU A 86 -3.96 -9.35 9.65
N GLU A 87 -3.38 -10.03 10.63
CA GLU A 87 -2.88 -9.41 11.87
C GLU A 87 -1.79 -8.37 11.58
N ALA A 88 -0.80 -8.71 10.75
CA ALA A 88 0.24 -7.77 10.33
C ALA A 88 -0.31 -6.63 9.44
N SER A 89 -1.38 -6.87 8.69
CA SER A 89 -2.08 -5.86 7.87
C SER A 89 -2.85 -4.88 8.74
N GLU A 90 -3.45 -5.33 9.84
CA GLU A 90 -4.12 -4.46 10.81
C GLU A 90 -3.11 -3.57 11.53
N GLU A 91 -1.98 -4.12 11.98
CA GLU A 91 -0.89 -3.34 12.59
C GLU A 91 -0.31 -2.30 11.62
N THR A 92 -0.08 -2.69 10.36
CA THR A 92 0.42 -1.74 9.35
C THR A 92 -0.63 -0.71 8.94
N GLN A 93 -1.93 -1.06 8.90
CA GLN A 93 -3.00 -0.09 8.63
C GLN A 93 -3.08 0.97 9.74
N SER A 94 -2.84 0.59 11.00
CA SER A 94 -2.77 1.54 12.12
C SER A 94 -1.59 2.52 11.97
N VAL A 95 -0.38 2.01 11.71
CA VAL A 95 0.84 2.83 11.54
C VAL A 95 0.77 3.72 10.30
N LEU A 96 0.15 3.23 9.22
CA LEU A 96 -0.10 4.01 8.01
C LEU A 96 -1.12 5.11 8.26
N SER A 97 -2.20 4.83 8.98
CA SER A 97 -3.21 5.84 9.32
C SER A 97 -2.60 6.95 10.17
N GLU A 98 -1.75 6.60 11.13
CA GLU A 98 -1.03 7.57 11.97
C GLU A 98 -0.02 8.40 11.14
N SER A 99 0.73 7.76 10.24
CA SER A 99 1.65 8.47 9.33
C SER A 99 0.92 9.38 8.34
N VAL A 100 -0.25 8.96 7.83
CA VAL A 100 -1.10 9.76 6.93
C VAL A 100 -1.72 10.93 7.69
N ASN A 101 -2.25 10.71 8.90
CA ASN A 101 -2.76 11.79 9.74
C ASN A 101 -1.66 12.82 10.04
N SER A 102 -0.46 12.36 10.42
CA SER A 102 0.68 13.25 10.70
C SER A 102 1.17 14.02 9.47
N ALA A 103 1.06 13.44 8.27
CA ALA A 103 1.33 14.13 7.02
C ALA A 103 0.24 15.16 6.67
N LEU A 104 -1.03 14.87 6.93
CA LEU A 104 -2.15 15.80 6.74
C LEU A 104 -2.06 16.99 7.70
N GLU A 105 -1.68 16.77 8.95
CA GLU A 105 -1.40 17.83 9.95
C GLU A 105 -0.27 18.75 9.47
N GLN A 106 0.82 18.20 8.93
CA GLN A 106 1.93 18.97 8.37
C GLN A 106 1.54 19.81 7.14
N VAL A 107 0.55 19.35 6.37
CA VAL A 107 0.00 20.08 5.21
C VAL A 107 -1.11 21.07 5.63
N GLY A 108 -1.48 21.09 6.92
CA GLY A 108 -2.47 22.02 7.49
C GLY A 108 -3.91 21.65 7.18
N VAL A 109 -4.18 20.38 6.84
CA VAL A 109 -5.54 19.87 6.63
C VAL A 109 -6.04 19.30 7.96
N PRO A 110 -7.12 19.85 8.55
CA PRO A 110 -7.63 19.37 9.83
C PRO A 110 -8.10 17.91 9.72
N THR A 111 -7.70 17.10 10.69
CA THR A 111 -8.04 15.67 10.79
C THR A 111 -9.48 15.47 11.24
N ARG A 112 -10.03 14.25 11.04
CA ARG A 112 -11.41 13.92 11.45
C ARG A 112 -11.63 14.09 12.96
N GLU A 113 -10.69 13.63 13.78
CA GLU A 113 -10.76 13.75 15.24
C GLU A 113 -10.74 15.20 15.70
N GLU A 114 -9.96 16.07 15.04
CA GLU A 114 -9.96 17.51 15.34
C GLU A 114 -11.27 18.19 14.96
N VAL A 115 -11.90 17.78 13.85
CA VAL A 115 -13.23 18.27 13.45
C VAL A 115 -14.29 17.85 14.47
N GLU A 116 -14.28 16.58 14.90
CA GLU A 116 -15.22 16.07 15.91
C GLU A 116 -15.04 16.79 17.27
N ASN A 117 -13.78 17.01 17.70
CA ASN A 117 -13.51 17.76 18.93
C ASN A 117 -14.00 19.21 18.84
N LEU A 118 -13.89 19.83 17.66
CA LEU A 118 -14.38 21.18 17.42
C LEU A 118 -15.91 21.24 17.45
N GLU A 119 -16.60 20.25 16.86
CA GLU A 119 -18.06 20.13 16.93
C GLU A 119 -18.54 20.08 18.38
N ASP A 120 -17.95 19.21 19.21
CA ASP A 120 -18.29 19.11 20.64
C ASP A 120 -18.11 20.43 21.40
N ARG A 121 -17.04 21.16 21.09
CA ARG A 121 -16.77 22.49 21.68
C ARG A 121 -17.81 23.51 21.25
N VAL A 122 -18.19 23.54 19.98
CA VAL A 122 -19.22 24.43 19.45
C VAL A 122 -20.56 24.13 20.10
N ASP A 123 -20.90 22.86 20.25
CA ASP A 123 -22.13 22.40 20.90
C ASP A 123 -22.20 22.85 22.36
N ARG A 124 -21.10 22.68 23.10
CA ARG A 124 -21.00 23.15 24.48
C ARG A 124 -21.14 24.66 24.57
N LEU A 125 -20.50 25.40 23.68
CA LEU A 125 -20.55 26.86 23.68
C LEU A 125 -21.95 27.36 23.31
N SER A 126 -22.62 26.71 22.37
CA SER A 126 -24.00 27.03 21.96
C SER A 126 -24.96 26.91 23.13
N ARG A 127 -24.87 25.83 23.92
CA ARG A 127 -25.67 25.64 25.14
C ARG A 127 -25.42 26.74 26.18
N GLN A 128 -24.16 27.14 26.37
CA GLN A 128 -23.83 28.21 27.32
C GLN A 128 -24.37 29.57 26.86
N VAL A 129 -24.39 29.83 25.55
CA VAL A 129 -24.97 31.07 25.00
C VAL A 129 -26.49 31.06 25.17
N GLU A 130 -27.15 29.92 24.95
CA GLU A 130 -28.59 29.76 25.17
C GLU A 130 -28.96 29.99 26.64
N GLU A 131 -28.25 29.37 27.59
CA GLU A 131 -28.44 29.55 29.03
C GLU A 131 -28.22 31.01 29.47
N LEU A 132 -27.21 31.67 28.91
CA LEU A 132 -26.95 33.07 29.20
C LEU A 132 -28.03 33.99 28.61
N ALA A 133 -28.55 33.67 27.42
CA ALA A 133 -29.64 34.41 26.80
C ALA A 133 -30.96 34.23 27.57
N GLU A 134 -31.22 33.03 28.08
CA GLU A 134 -32.41 32.72 28.89
C GLU A 134 -32.36 33.48 30.22
N SER A 135 -31.24 33.43 30.94
CA SER A 135 -31.07 34.19 32.20
C SER A 135 -31.21 35.71 32.02
N LEU A 136 -30.73 36.27 30.90
CA LEU A 136 -30.93 37.69 30.56
C LEU A 136 -32.40 38.04 30.29
N SER A 137 -33.17 37.12 29.71
CA SER A 137 -34.60 37.30 29.44
C SER A 137 -35.48 37.19 30.70
N GLU A 138 -35.04 36.39 31.67
CA GLU A 138 -35.67 36.27 32.99
C GLU A 138 -35.43 37.53 33.84
N ASP A 139 -34.24 38.14 33.77
CA ASP A 139 -33.92 39.40 34.44
C ASP A 139 -34.81 40.56 33.93
N GLU A 140 -34.99 40.70 32.61
CA GLU A 140 -35.87 41.72 31.99
C GLU A 140 -37.36 41.51 32.32
N SER A 141 -37.80 40.25 32.43
CA SER A 141 -39.18 39.92 32.80
C SER A 141 -39.46 40.24 34.28
N SER A 142 -38.45 40.11 35.16
CA SER A 142 -38.57 40.48 36.58
C SER A 142 -38.63 42.00 36.81
N SER A 143 -38.02 42.79 35.92
CA SER A 143 -38.08 44.26 35.96
C SER A 143 -39.41 44.82 35.46
N THR A 144 -40.17 44.09 34.64
CA THR A 144 -41.42 44.59 34.03
C THR A 144 -42.65 44.39 34.93
N ASP A 145 -42.60 43.48 35.91
CA ASP A 145 -43.69 43.26 36.87
C ASP A 145 -43.70 44.28 38.03
N ALA A 146 -42.61 45.02 38.24
CA ALA A 146 -42.49 46.02 39.32
C ALA A 146 -43.14 47.39 39.00
N ASP A 147 -43.63 47.60 37.78
CA ASP A 147 -44.23 48.88 37.32
C ASP A 147 -45.75 48.78 37.07
N GLN A 148 -46.38 47.63 37.38
CA GLN A 148 -47.84 47.46 37.35
C GLN A 148 -48.43 47.36 38.77
N GLU A 149 -48.43 48.48 39.50
CA GLU A 149 -49.31 48.73 40.67
C GLU A 149 -50.31 49.87 40.39
#